data_AF-A0A7K1AYP7-F1
#
_entry.id   AF-A0A7K1AYP7-F1
#
_cell.length_a   1.000
_cell.length_b   1.000
_cell.length_c   1.000
_cell.angle_alpha   90.00
_cell.angle_beta   90.00
_cell.angle_gamma   90.00
#
_symmetry.space_group_name_H-M   'P 1'
#
loop_
_entity.id
_entity.type
_entity.pdbx_description
1 polymer ?
#
loop_
_entity_poly.entity_id
_entity_poly.type
_entity_poly.pdbx_seq_one_letter_code
_entity_poly.pdbx_strand_id
1 'polypeptide(L)'
;MKWTILKLLPLVLMTNLVLGCSSEENLVSSVLPSYVVPETSTTSTTTIVAPTSTQPELSELTIGMSALGRPIVAVHVQDSPHRPVIAIGSIHGDEAMGLKVIERLLNVAEIPEDLNLWVISTVNPDGLALGTRGNANGVDLNRNFATDDWRIVGRGT
;
A
#
# COMPACT_ATOMS: atom_id res chain seq x y z
N MET A 1 -20.97 -0.77 -52.97
CA MET A 1 -21.90 -1.65 -52.22
C MET A 1 -22.17 -1.00 -50.88
N LYS A 2 -23.40 -0.54 -50.66
CA LYS A 2 -23.84 0.16 -49.43
C LYS A 2 -24.17 -0.91 -48.37
N TRP A 3 -23.60 -0.81 -47.18
CA TRP A 3 -24.01 -1.62 -46.03
C TRP A 3 -24.77 -0.73 -45.05
N THR A 4 -26.03 -1.08 -44.87
CA THR A 4 -27.02 -0.38 -44.06
C THR A 4 -26.91 -0.79 -42.60
N ILE A 5 -27.25 0.17 -41.75
CA ILE A 5 -27.25 0.18 -40.28
C ILE A 5 -28.13 -0.93 -39.68
N LEU A 6 -27.68 -1.57 -38.60
CA LEU A 6 -28.57 -2.20 -37.63
C LEU A 6 -28.18 -1.76 -36.21
N LYS A 7 -28.93 -0.78 -35.67
CA LYS A 7 -28.94 -0.42 -34.26
C LYS A 7 -29.86 -1.40 -33.53
N LEU A 8 -29.36 -2.09 -32.51
CA LEU A 8 -30.18 -2.80 -31.53
C LEU A 8 -30.18 -2.01 -30.21
N LEU A 9 -31.37 -1.55 -29.83
CA LEU A 9 -31.70 -0.84 -28.59
C LEU A 9 -31.91 -1.87 -27.45
N PRO A 10 -31.58 -1.57 -26.17
CA PRO A 10 -31.73 -2.54 -25.10
C PRO A 10 -33.19 -2.66 -24.62
N LEU A 11 -33.64 -3.89 -24.41
CA LEU A 11 -34.96 -4.21 -23.85
C LEU A 11 -34.90 -4.13 -22.32
N VAL A 12 -35.55 -3.12 -21.76
CA VAL A 12 -35.87 -2.98 -20.34
C VAL A 12 -37.10 -3.84 -20.04
N LEU A 13 -37.01 -4.73 -19.06
CA LEU A 13 -38.20 -5.34 -18.45
C LEU A 13 -38.23 -4.99 -16.96
N MET A 14 -39.06 -3.99 -16.65
CA MET A 14 -39.58 -3.70 -15.32
C MET A 14 -40.78 -4.60 -15.05
N THR A 15 -40.80 -5.27 -13.91
CA THR A 15 -42.06 -5.67 -13.25
C THR A 15 -41.98 -5.31 -11.78
N ASN A 16 -42.87 -4.39 -11.40
CA ASN A 16 -43.21 -3.97 -10.05
C ASN A 16 -44.23 -4.93 -9.41
N LEU A 17 -44.44 -4.73 -8.11
CA LEU A 17 -45.68 -4.86 -7.30
C LEU A 17 -45.56 -5.93 -6.19
N VAL A 18 -45.20 -5.60 -4.94
CA VAL A 18 -45.84 -4.78 -3.87
C VAL A 18 -46.85 -5.59 -3.04
N LEU A 19 -46.60 -5.72 -1.73
CA LEU A 19 -47.34 -5.10 -0.60
C LEU A 19 -47.18 -5.94 0.69
N GLY A 20 -46.96 -5.28 1.83
CA GLY A 20 -47.04 -5.91 3.14
C GLY A 20 -46.64 -4.98 4.29
N CYS A 21 -47.62 -4.24 4.83
CA CYS A 21 -47.60 -3.56 6.13
C CYS A 21 -47.12 -4.52 7.25
N SER A 22 -46.56 -4.09 8.39
CA SER A 22 -47.08 -3.11 9.35
C SER A 22 -46.04 -2.75 10.42
N SER A 23 -46.27 -1.60 11.03
CA SER A 23 -45.68 -1.04 12.24
C SER A 23 -45.55 -2.00 13.43
N GLU A 24 -44.53 -1.78 14.26
CA GLU A 24 -44.72 -1.55 15.71
C GLU A 24 -43.44 -0.94 16.33
N GLU A 25 -43.61 0.17 17.05
CA GLU A 25 -42.64 0.68 18.01
C GLU A 25 -42.64 -0.23 19.24
N ASN A 26 -41.49 -0.50 19.85
CA ASN A 26 -41.48 -1.03 21.21
C ASN A 26 -40.36 -0.46 22.08
N LEU A 27 -40.77 -0.16 23.29
CA LEU A 27 -40.14 0.66 24.31
C LEU A 27 -39.12 -0.14 25.13
N VAL A 28 -38.00 0.52 25.44
CA VAL A 28 -37.19 0.48 26.69
C VAL A 28 -36.96 -0.88 27.38
N SER A 29 -35.69 -1.26 27.54
CA SER A 29 -35.23 -1.80 28.83
C SER A 29 -33.74 -1.55 29.06
N SER A 30 -33.45 -0.73 30.07
CA SER A 30 -32.13 -0.49 30.63
C SER A 30 -31.68 -1.69 31.47
N VAL A 31 -30.59 -2.34 31.07
CA VAL A 31 -29.90 -3.34 31.90
C VAL A 31 -28.55 -2.76 32.32
N LEU A 32 -28.32 -2.66 33.62
CA LEU A 32 -27.08 -2.18 34.22
C LEU A 32 -25.94 -3.19 33.99
N PRO A 33 -24.69 -2.75 33.78
CA PRO A 33 -23.56 -3.68 33.71
C PRO A 33 -23.20 -4.20 35.12
N SER A 34 -23.20 -5.52 35.30
CA SER A 34 -22.62 -6.17 36.47
C SER A 34 -21.09 -6.15 36.36
N TYR A 35 -20.45 -5.57 37.37
CA TYR A 35 -18.99 -5.53 37.54
C TYR A 35 -18.48 -6.93 37.89
N VAL A 36 -17.79 -7.59 36.96
CA VAL A 36 -17.11 -8.87 37.19
C VAL A 36 -15.68 -8.57 37.66
N VAL A 37 -15.33 -9.07 38.85
CA VAL A 37 -13.98 -9.04 39.42
C VAL A 37 -13.07 -9.96 38.59
N PRO A 38 -11.86 -9.55 38.17
CA PRO A 38 -10.92 -10.47 37.56
C PRO A 38 -10.20 -11.27 38.66
N GLU A 39 -10.46 -12.58 38.71
CA GLU A 39 -9.67 -13.51 39.53
C GLU A 39 -8.33 -13.81 38.85
N THR A 40 -7.26 -13.51 39.59
CA THR A 40 -5.87 -13.73 39.23
C THR A 40 -5.57 -15.22 39.12
N SER A 41 -5.37 -15.73 37.90
CA SER A 41 -4.84 -17.07 37.66
C SER A 41 -3.47 -17.00 37.01
N THR A 42 -2.42 -17.09 37.83
CA THR A 42 -1.03 -17.20 37.39
C THR A 42 -0.78 -18.62 36.87
N THR A 43 -0.75 -18.80 35.54
CA THR A 43 -0.26 -20.02 34.90
C THR A 43 1.14 -19.76 34.35
N SER A 44 2.17 -20.23 35.06
CA SER A 44 3.55 -20.21 34.59
C SER A 44 3.76 -21.28 33.51
N THR A 45 3.87 -20.85 32.25
CA THR A 45 4.30 -21.72 31.15
C THR A 45 5.81 -21.57 30.96
N THR A 46 6.54 -22.65 31.18
CA THR A 46 7.97 -22.75 30.84
C THR A 46 8.10 -22.94 29.34
N THR A 47 8.42 -21.86 28.63
CA THR A 47 8.73 -21.91 27.18
C THR A 47 10.17 -22.37 26.99
N ILE A 48 10.33 -23.55 26.38
CA ILE A 48 11.61 -24.03 25.86
C ILE A 48 11.91 -23.21 24.60
N VAL A 49 12.93 -22.35 24.64
CA VAL A 49 13.36 -21.51 23.52
C VAL A 49 14.13 -22.37 22.52
N ALA A 50 13.57 -22.54 21.33
CA ALA A 50 14.28 -23.08 20.17
C ALA A 50 15.35 -22.07 19.68
N PRO A 51 16.50 -22.51 19.15
CA PRO A 51 17.51 -21.59 18.66
C PRO A 51 16.98 -20.82 17.44
N THR A 52 16.88 -19.50 17.58
CA THR A 52 16.54 -18.56 16.51
C THR A 52 17.60 -18.62 15.42
N SER A 53 17.18 -18.97 14.20
CA SER A 53 17.99 -18.80 13.00
C SER A 53 18.28 -17.31 12.81
N THR A 54 19.56 -16.93 12.87
CA THR A 54 20.03 -15.58 12.54
C THR A 54 20.00 -15.38 11.03
N GLN A 55 18.81 -15.15 10.48
CA GLN A 55 18.70 -14.42 9.22
C GLN A 55 19.18 -12.98 9.48
N PRO A 56 19.96 -12.35 8.59
CA PRO A 56 20.24 -10.93 8.71
C PRO A 56 18.90 -10.20 8.77
N GLU A 57 18.64 -9.55 9.90
CA GLU A 57 17.41 -8.80 10.13
C GLU A 57 17.45 -7.57 9.21
N LEU A 58 16.58 -7.56 8.19
CA LEU A 58 16.39 -6.39 7.34
C LEU A 58 16.02 -5.21 8.23
N SER A 59 16.81 -4.13 8.18
CA SER A 59 16.49 -2.92 8.93
C SER A 59 15.60 -2.00 8.09
N GLU A 60 14.47 -1.58 8.65
CA GLU A 60 13.56 -0.64 8.01
C GLU A 60 13.74 0.78 8.59
N LEU A 61 13.77 1.77 7.71
CA LEU A 61 13.83 3.18 8.05
C LEU A 61 12.71 3.93 7.34
N THR A 62 11.84 4.60 8.10
CA THR A 62 10.91 5.57 7.52
C THR A 62 11.68 6.86 7.21
N ILE A 63 11.84 7.15 5.93
CA ILE A 63 12.61 8.30 5.42
C ILE A 63 11.76 9.55 5.18
N GLY A 64 10.44 9.43 5.32
CA GLY A 64 9.51 10.55 5.17
C GLY A 64 8.06 10.11 5.12
N MET A 65 7.17 11.09 4.93
CA MET A 65 5.74 10.88 4.75
C MET A 65 5.29 11.49 3.42
N SER A 66 4.32 10.86 2.78
CA SER A 66 3.64 11.41 1.61
C SER A 66 2.72 12.58 2.00
N ALA A 67 2.13 13.24 1.01
CA ALA A 67 1.21 14.35 1.24
C ALA A 67 -0.06 13.93 2.00
N LEU A 68 -0.49 12.67 1.84
CA LEU A 68 -1.60 12.08 2.59
C LEU A 68 -1.15 11.31 3.85
N GLY A 69 0.12 11.44 4.26
CA GLY A 69 0.63 10.86 5.51
C GLY A 69 0.98 9.37 5.44
N ARG A 70 1.15 8.79 4.24
CA ARG A 70 1.65 7.41 4.10
C ARG A 70 3.18 7.39 4.26
N PRO A 71 3.76 6.45 5.01
CA PRO A 71 5.20 6.38 5.19
C PRO A 71 5.90 6.03 3.88
N ILE A 72 7.06 6.64 3.66
CA ILE A 72 8.04 6.23 2.65
C ILE A 72 9.12 5.45 3.40
N VAL A 73 9.25 4.16 3.10
CA VAL A 73 10.10 3.22 3.82
C VAL A 73 11.27 2.78 2.95
N ALA A 74 12.47 2.87 3.50
CA ALA A 74 13.69 2.29 2.95
C ALA A 74 14.08 1.05 3.76
N VAL A 75 14.44 -0.04 3.09
CA VAL A 75 14.89 -1.29 3.69
C VAL A 75 16.37 -1.46 3.38
N HIS A 76 17.19 -1.66 4.41
CA HIS A 76 18.60 -2.00 4.25
C HIS A 76 18.74 -3.50 4.03
N VAL A 77 19.21 -3.89 2.86
CA VAL A 77 19.22 -5.29 2.44
C VAL A 77 20.61 -5.91 2.56
N GLN A 78 21.66 -5.13 2.28
CA GLN A 78 23.03 -5.57 2.44
C GLN A 78 23.87 -4.42 2.99
N ASP A 79 24.57 -4.69 4.09
CA ASP A 79 25.49 -3.73 4.71
C ASP A 79 26.93 -4.02 4.26
N SER A 80 27.49 -3.08 3.52
CA SER A 80 28.88 -3.12 3.08
C SER A 80 29.48 -1.71 3.18
N PRO A 81 30.76 -1.56 3.54
CA PRO A 81 31.41 -0.25 3.45
C PRO A 81 31.72 0.17 2.00
N HIS A 82 31.44 -0.69 1.02
CA HIS A 82 31.73 -0.46 -0.39
C HIS A 82 30.44 -0.35 -1.24
N ARG A 83 30.57 0.26 -2.43
CA ARG A 83 29.54 0.33 -3.49
C ARG A 83 28.10 0.63 -3.00
N PRO A 84 27.83 1.88 -2.58
CA PRO A 84 26.47 2.28 -2.20
C PRO A 84 25.51 2.28 -3.39
N VAL A 85 24.36 1.63 -3.21
CA VAL A 85 23.29 1.51 -4.21
C VAL A 85 21.92 1.72 -3.55
N ILE A 86 21.07 2.48 -4.22
CA ILE A 86 19.65 2.61 -3.87
C ILE A 86 18.83 2.09 -5.06
N ALA A 87 17.98 1.09 -4.81
CA ALA A 87 17.00 0.61 -5.77
C ALA A 87 15.62 1.17 -5.42
N ILE A 88 14.97 1.85 -6.37
CA ILE A 88 13.62 2.40 -6.20
C ILE A 88 12.68 1.69 -7.18
N GLY A 89 11.62 1.08 -6.65
CA GLY A 89 10.65 0.35 -7.47
C GLY A 89 9.73 1.26 -8.29
N SER A 90 9.11 2.25 -7.64
CA SER A 90 8.11 3.11 -8.28
C SER A 90 8.32 4.58 -7.91
N ILE A 91 8.35 5.43 -8.94
CA ILE A 91 8.29 6.90 -8.84
C ILE A 91 6.91 7.40 -9.30
N HIS A 92 6.39 6.88 -10.42
CA HIS A 92 4.99 7.09 -10.80
C HIS A 92 4.11 6.02 -10.16
N GLY A 93 2.92 6.41 -9.72
CA GLY A 93 2.01 5.53 -9.00
C GLY A 93 1.28 4.51 -9.88
N ASP A 94 1.10 4.82 -11.15
CA ASP A 94 0.49 3.94 -12.15
C ASP A 94 1.47 2.90 -12.74
N GLU A 95 2.76 2.99 -12.40
CA GLU A 95 3.82 2.08 -12.86
C GLU A 95 4.15 0.99 -11.83
N ALA A 96 3.16 0.17 -11.45
CA ALA A 96 3.29 -0.82 -10.39
C ALA A 96 4.25 -1.99 -10.69
N MET A 97 4.70 -2.17 -11.95
CA MET A 97 5.58 -3.29 -12.33
C MET A 97 6.94 -3.24 -11.64
N GLY A 98 7.46 -2.05 -11.31
CA GLY A 98 8.71 -1.93 -10.57
C GLY A 98 8.64 -2.51 -9.14
N LEU A 99 7.45 -2.56 -8.54
CA LEU A 99 7.24 -3.24 -7.25
C LEU A 99 7.52 -4.74 -7.35
N LYS A 100 7.21 -5.37 -8.49
CA LYS A 100 7.51 -6.78 -8.74
C LYS A 100 9.00 -7.05 -8.91
N VAL A 101 9.73 -6.09 -9.47
CA VAL A 101 11.20 -6.17 -9.54
C VAL A 101 11.79 -6.12 -8.13
N ILE A 102 11.32 -5.19 -7.29
CA ILE A 102 11.73 -5.11 -5.88
C ILE A 102 11.37 -6.37 -5.11
N GLU A 103 10.16 -6.90 -5.27
CA GLU A 103 9.75 -8.16 -4.65
C GLU A 103 10.69 -9.31 -5.03
N ARG A 104 11.08 -9.40 -6.31
CA ARG A 104 12.02 -10.43 -6.77
C ARG A 104 13.43 -10.23 -6.21
N LEU A 105 13.89 -8.98 -6.14
CA LEU A 105 15.19 -8.61 -5.57
C LEU A 105 15.28 -9.03 -4.09
N LEU A 106 14.25 -8.76 -3.30
CA LEU A 106 14.24 -9.06 -1.86
C LEU A 106 14.11 -10.56 -1.55
N ASN A 107 13.39 -11.31 -2.36
CA ASN A 107 13.04 -12.69 -2.02
C ASN A 107 13.93 -13.75 -2.66
N VAL A 108 14.57 -13.46 -3.80
CA VAL A 108 15.19 -14.54 -4.61
C VAL A 108 16.50 -14.14 -5.29
N ALA A 109 16.90 -12.87 -5.28
CA ALA A 109 18.17 -12.48 -5.86
C ALA A 109 19.33 -12.81 -4.90
N GLU A 110 20.42 -13.31 -5.45
CA GLU A 110 21.70 -13.32 -4.76
C GLU A 110 22.29 -11.90 -4.84
N ILE A 111 22.47 -11.27 -3.69
CA ILE A 111 22.97 -9.90 -3.59
C ILE A 111 24.48 -9.97 -3.32
N PRO A 112 25.32 -9.40 -4.20
CA PRO A 112 26.77 -9.35 -3.97
C PRO A 112 27.14 -8.78 -2.60
N GLU A 113 28.06 -9.44 -1.91
CA GLU A 113 28.45 -9.07 -0.53
C GLU A 113 29.06 -7.67 -0.42
N ASP A 114 29.63 -7.16 -1.52
CA ASP A 114 30.34 -5.88 -1.59
C ASP A 114 29.44 -4.68 -1.91
N LEU A 115 28.12 -4.87 -1.98
CA LEU A 115 27.13 -3.80 -2.15
C LEU A 115 26.62 -3.29 -0.81
N ASN A 116 26.50 -1.96 -0.65
CA ASN A 116 25.63 -1.37 0.36
C ASN A 116 24.28 -1.06 -0.26
N LEU A 117 23.32 -1.96 -0.12
CA LEU A 117 22.06 -1.91 -0.86
C LEU A 117 20.90 -1.47 0.02
N TRP A 118 20.31 -0.33 -0.33
CA TRP A 118 19.01 0.11 0.18
C TRP A 118 17.93 -0.05 -0.89
N VAL A 119 16.75 -0.46 -0.46
CA VAL A 119 15.60 -0.67 -1.34
C VAL A 119 14.41 0.16 -0.87
N ILE A 120 13.78 0.88 -1.79
CA ILE A 120 12.55 1.64 -1.55
C ILE A 120 11.50 1.13 -2.54
N SER A 121 10.44 0.51 -2.05
CA SER A 121 9.37 -0.02 -2.92
C SER A 121 8.73 1.08 -3.76
N THR A 122 8.30 2.18 -3.13
CA THR A 122 7.78 3.36 -3.83
C THR A 122 8.12 4.63 -3.07
N VAL A 123 8.48 5.67 -3.81
CA VAL A 123 8.58 7.05 -3.29
C VAL A 123 7.27 7.82 -3.46
N ASN A 124 6.26 7.22 -4.09
CA ASN A 124 4.95 7.80 -4.37
C ASN A 124 3.81 6.90 -3.86
N PRO A 125 3.72 6.62 -2.54
CA PRO A 125 2.69 5.74 -2.02
C PRO A 125 1.27 6.31 -2.21
N ASP A 126 1.12 7.63 -2.35
CA ASP A 126 -0.16 8.26 -2.65
C ASP A 126 -0.59 8.02 -4.09
N GLY A 127 0.29 8.30 -5.06
CA GLY A 127 0.00 8.04 -6.47
C GLY A 127 -0.23 6.55 -6.71
N LEU A 128 0.52 5.67 -6.03
CA LEU A 128 0.33 4.23 -6.12
C LEU A 128 -1.06 3.81 -5.62
N ALA A 129 -1.49 4.33 -4.47
CA ALA A 129 -2.82 4.05 -3.93
C ALA A 129 -3.95 4.60 -4.82
N LEU A 130 -3.70 5.69 -5.54
CA LEU A 130 -4.66 6.32 -6.45
C LEU A 130 -4.58 5.79 -7.89
N GLY A 131 -3.56 5.01 -8.25
CA GLY A 131 -3.28 4.58 -9.61
C GLY A 131 -2.99 5.73 -10.57
N THR A 132 -2.27 6.76 -10.10
CA THR A 132 -1.96 7.98 -10.88
C THR A 132 -0.47 8.15 -11.10
N ARG A 133 -0.11 8.73 -12.25
CA ARG A 133 1.27 9.12 -12.57
C ARG A 133 1.86 10.05 -11.52
N GLY A 134 1.17 11.14 -11.20
CA GLY A 134 1.58 12.10 -10.16
C GLY A 134 1.33 11.62 -8.72
N ASN A 135 1.82 12.39 -7.75
CA ASN A 135 1.46 12.23 -6.33
C ASN A 135 0.06 12.81 -6.01
N ALA A 136 -0.36 12.82 -4.75
CA ALA A 136 -1.66 13.36 -4.33
C ALA A 136 -1.88 14.85 -4.67
N ASN A 137 -0.79 15.61 -4.89
CA ASN A 137 -0.86 17.02 -5.30
C ASN A 137 -0.88 17.19 -6.83
N GLY A 138 -0.89 16.09 -7.60
CA GLY A 138 -0.83 16.09 -9.06
C GLY A 138 0.55 16.42 -9.64
N VAL A 139 1.60 16.36 -8.81
CA VAL A 139 2.99 16.64 -9.22
C VAL A 139 3.60 15.37 -9.83
N ASP A 140 4.16 15.49 -11.03
CA ASP A 140 5.03 14.46 -11.60
C ASP A 140 6.37 14.47 -10.86
N LEU A 141 6.57 13.50 -9.96
CA LEU A 141 7.80 13.42 -9.15
C LEU A 141 9.05 13.27 -10.00
N ASN A 142 8.97 12.60 -11.15
CA ASN A 142 10.10 12.42 -12.07
C ASN A 142 10.41 13.67 -12.90
N ARG A 143 9.78 14.80 -12.57
CA ARG A 143 10.05 16.13 -13.13
C ARG A 143 10.16 17.21 -12.06
N ASN A 144 10.19 16.82 -10.79
CA ASN A 144 10.21 17.72 -9.65
C ASN A 144 11.49 17.58 -8.81
N PHE A 145 12.58 17.12 -9.43
CA PHE A 145 13.90 17.18 -8.84
C PHE A 145 14.42 18.61 -8.87
N ALA A 146 15.07 19.06 -7.79
CA ALA A 146 15.67 20.39 -7.68
C ALA A 146 16.98 20.48 -8.47
N THR A 147 16.90 20.31 -9.79
CA THR A 147 18.02 20.50 -10.73
C THR A 147 18.11 21.97 -11.14
N ASP A 148 19.30 22.40 -11.57
CA ASP A 148 19.53 23.80 -11.98
C ASP A 148 18.68 24.23 -13.19
N ASP A 149 18.27 23.27 -14.02
CA ASP A 149 17.43 23.45 -15.21
C ASP A 149 15.94 23.18 -14.95
N TRP A 150 15.55 23.03 -13.68
CA TRP A 150 14.17 22.77 -13.32
C TRP A 150 13.23 23.86 -13.84
N ARG A 151 12.10 23.44 -14.39
CA ARG A 151 11.05 24.31 -14.92
C ARG A 151 9.70 23.69 -14.70
N ILE A 152 8.66 24.51 -14.70
CA ILE A 152 7.28 24.05 -14.69
C ILE A 152 7.06 23.21 -15.95
N VAL A 153 6.92 21.91 -15.75
CA VAL A 153 6.31 20.99 -16.69
C VAL A 153 4.89 20.73 -16.20
N GLY A 154 3.96 20.41 -17.10
CA GLY A 154 2.54 20.23 -16.75
C GLY A 154 2.27 19.20 -15.66
N ARG A 155 0.99 19.00 -15.31
CA ARG A 155 0.61 17.99 -14.31
C ARG A 155 1.01 16.58 -14.77
N GLY A 156 1.31 15.71 -13.81
CA GLY A 156 1.57 14.29 -14.07
C GLY A 156 0.26 13.55 -14.38
N THR A 157 -0.26 13.74 -15.59
CA THR A 157 -1.44 13.06 -16.14
C THR A 157 -1.04 11.91 -17.04
#